data_AF-A0A7W1JSZ5-F1
#
_entry.id   AF-A0A7W1JSZ5-F1
#
_cell.length_a   1.000
_cell.length_b   1.000
_cell.length_c   1.000
_cell.angle_alpha   90.00
_cell.angle_beta   90.00
_cell.angle_gamma   90.00
#
_symmetry.space_group_name_H-M   'P 1'
#
loop_
_entity.id
_entity.type
_entity.pdbx_description
1 polymer ?
#
loop_
_entity_poly.entity_id
_entity_poly.type
_entity_poly.pdbx_seq_one_letter_code
_entity_poly.pdbx_strand_id
1 'polypeptide(L)' 'MQNAMGDELNDAQAELVKAYRTIEDVLRNRAEELAPYEARNATKALAALWQVMNGLDMEPGQLYELGA' A
#
# COMPACT_ATOMS: atom_id res chain seq x y z
N MET A 1 4.59 5.57 14.75
CA MET A 1 3.54 4.69 14.19
C MET A 1 3.96 3.30 14.57
N GLN A 2 3.07 2.49 15.14
CA GLN A 2 3.45 1.19 15.69
C GLN A 2 3.03 0.05 14.74
N ASN A 3 3.86 -0.99 14.63
CA ASN A 3 3.52 -2.22 13.90
C ASN A 3 2.77 -3.23 14.78
N ALA A 4 2.40 -4.41 14.25
CA ALA A 4 1.66 -5.44 14.98
C ALA A 4 2.46 -6.08 16.12
N MET A 5 3.79 -5.96 16.11
CA MET A 5 4.69 -6.48 17.14
C MET A 5 4.91 -5.50 18.30
N GLY A 6 4.40 -4.27 18.17
CA GLY A 6 4.59 -3.22 19.18
C GLY A 6 5.84 -2.36 18.96
N ASP A 7 6.53 -2.50 17.84
CA ASP A 7 7.70 -1.68 17.50
C ASP A 7 7.29 -0.34 16.88
N GLU A 8 7.98 0.74 17.28
CA GLU A 8 7.83 2.05 16.65
C GLU A 8 8.60 2.10 15.33
N LEU A 9 7.89 2.44 14.26
CA LEU A 9 8.47 2.74 12.96
C LEU A 9 9.23 4.07 13.01
N ASN A 10 10.41 4.09 12.37
CA ASN A 10 11.10 5.34 12.08
C ASN A 10 10.35 6.17 11.03
N ASP A 11 10.75 7.43 10.86
CA ASP A 11 10.09 8.37 9.97
C ASP A 11 10.03 7.86 8.51
N ALA A 12 11.12 7.28 8.00
CA ALA A 12 11.17 6.76 6.63
C ALA A 12 10.22 5.56 6.42
N GLN A 13 10.17 4.65 7.39
CA GLN A 13 9.24 3.51 7.37
C GLN A 13 7.79 4.00 7.42
N ALA A 14 7.49 4.97 8.28
CA ALA A 14 6.15 5.55 8.39
C ALA A 14 5.71 6.21 7.07
N GLU A 15 6.61 6.88 6.33
CA GLU A 15 6.29 7.44 5.01
C GLU A 15 5.99 6.35 3.96
N LEU A 16 6.71 5.22 3.99
CA LEU A 16 6.40 4.09 3.09
C LEU A 16 5.03 3.48 3.39
N VAL A 17 4.65 3.36 4.66
CA VAL A 17 3.30 2.91 5.06
C VAL A 17 2.22 3.89 4.58
N LYS A 18 2.47 5.20 4.68
CA LYS A 18 1.53 6.22 4.17
C LYS A 18 1.38 6.14 2.65
N ALA A 19 2.48 5.93 1.93
CA ALA A 19 2.45 5.76 0.48
C ALA A 19 1.62 4.53 0.08
N TYR A 20 1.79 3.40 0.78
CA TYR A 20 0.98 2.20 0.57
C TYR A 20 -0.52 2.51 0.72
N ARG A 21 -0.91 3.07 1.87
CA ARG A 21 -2.33 3.37 2.17
C ARG A 21 -2.94 4.38 1.21
N THR A 22 -2.16 5.37 0.77
CA THR A 22 -2.61 6.36 -0.23
C THR A 22 -2.90 5.71 -1.57
N ILE A 23 -1.99 4.87 -2.07
CA ILE A 23 -2.17 4.17 -3.35
C ILE A 23 -3.32 3.16 -3.24
N GLU A 24 -3.42 2.47 -2.11
CA GLU A 24 -4.53 1.54 -1.84
C GLU A 24 -5.88 2.25 -1.90
N ASP A 25 -6.02 3.38 -1.20
CA ASP A 25 -7.25 4.18 -1.20
C ASP A 25 -7.64 4.63 -2.61
N VAL A 26 -6.68 5.14 -3.38
CA VAL A 26 -6.92 5.53 -4.79
C VAL A 26 -7.40 4.34 -5.63
N LEU A 27 -6.74 3.19 -5.52
CA LEU A 27 -7.10 2.00 -6.29
C LEU A 27 -8.43 1.38 -5.85
N ARG A 28 -8.82 1.50 -4.57
CA ARG A 28 -10.09 0.97 -4.06
C ARG A 28 -11.26 1.88 -4.37
N ASN A 29 -11.07 3.18 -4.21
CA ASN A 29 -12.18 4.14 -4.10
C ASN A 29 -12.27 5.11 -5.28
N ARG A 30 -11.25 5.18 -6.16
CA ARG A 30 -11.16 6.16 -7.26
C ARG A 30 -10.53 5.60 -8.53
N ALA A 31 -10.51 4.28 -8.71
CA ALA A 31 -9.86 3.65 -9.86
C ALA A 31 -10.48 4.09 -11.20
N GLU A 32 -11.76 4.45 -11.21
CA GLU A 32 -12.49 4.97 -12.37
C GLU A 32 -12.00 6.35 -12.83
N GLU A 33 -11.30 7.10 -11.96
CA GLU A 33 -10.69 8.39 -12.31
C GLU A 33 -9.34 8.22 -13.02
N LEU A 34 -8.77 7.00 -13.00
CA LEU A 34 -7.45 6.72 -13.55
C LEU A 34 -7.51 6.28 -15.01
N ALA A 35 -6.55 6.74 -15.80
CA ALA A 35 -6.28 6.12 -17.10
C ALA A 35 -5.78 4.67 -16.91
N PRO A 36 -5.99 3.76 -17.88
CA PRO A 36 -5.58 2.36 -17.73
C PRO A 36 -4.10 2.14 -17.39
N TYR A 37 -3.21 3.00 -17.87
CA TYR A 37 -1.78 2.89 -17.55
C TYR A 37 -1.46 3.34 -16.12
N GLU A 38 -2.22 4.29 -15.57
CA GLU A 38 -2.07 4.81 -14.21
C GLU A 38 -2.49 3.75 -13.21
N ALA A 39 -3.69 3.18 -13.38
CA ALA A 39 -4.18 2.08 -12.56
C ALA A 39 -3.18 0.90 -12.56
N ARG A 40 -2.74 0.45 -13.74
CA ARG A 40 -1.77 -0.66 -13.85
C ARG A 40 -0.45 -0.37 -13.13
N ASN A 41 0.09 0.85 -13.25
CA ASN A 41 1.35 1.21 -12.62
C ASN A 41 1.18 1.41 -11.11
N ALA A 42 0.06 1.97 -10.66
CA ALA A 42 -0.30 2.08 -9.26
C ALA A 42 -0.44 0.69 -8.61
N THR A 43 -1.09 -0.28 -9.26
CA THR A 43 -1.18 -1.67 -8.76
C THR A 43 0.20 -2.30 -8.57
N LYS A 44 1.14 -2.07 -9.50
CA LYS A 44 2.53 -2.54 -9.37
C LYS A 44 3.26 -1.88 -8.21
N ALA A 45 3.11 -0.57 -8.04
CA ALA A 45 3.68 0.15 -6.91
C ALA A 45 3.10 -0.35 -5.58
N LEU A 46 1.79 -0.58 -5.52
CA LEU A 46 1.11 -1.13 -4.36
C LEU A 46 1.63 -2.54 -4.01
N ALA A 47 1.83 -3.39 -5.02
CA ALA A 47 2.40 -4.74 -4.81
C ALA A 47 3.83 -4.71 -4.27
N ALA A 48 4.66 -3.76 -4.73
CA ALA A 48 6.01 -3.57 -4.20
C ALA A 48 5.96 -3.07 -2.74
N LEU A 49 5.09 -2.11 -2.43
CA LEU A 49 4.92 -1.59 -1.08
C LEU A 49 4.25 -2.59 -0.13
N TRP A 50 3.45 -3.53 -0.64
CA TRP A 50 2.91 -4.63 0.15
C TRP A 50 4.02 -5.51 0.75
N GLN A 51 5.13 -5.72 0.02
CA GLN A 51 6.31 -6.40 0.57
C GLN A 51 6.97 -5.60 1.70
N VAL A 52 6.99 -4.26 1.60
CA VAL A 52 7.46 -3.40 2.69
C VAL A 52 6.55 -3.53 3.90
N MET A 53 5.22 -3.50 3.71
CA MET A 53 4.25 -3.67 4.79
C MET A 53 4.47 -4.99 5.54
N ASN A 54 4.67 -6.10 4.81
CA ASN A 54 4.97 -7.38 5.44
C ASN A 54 6.31 -7.38 6.17
N GLY A 55 7.36 -6.80 5.57
CA GLY A 55 8.68 -6.72 6.21
C GLY A 55 8.73 -5.82 7.44
N LEU A 56 7.72 -4.96 7.62
CA LEU A 56 7.54 -4.11 8.80
C LEU A 56 6.55 -4.69 9.82
N ASP A 57 6.05 -5.91 9.62
CA ASP A 57 4.99 -6.53 10.43
C ASP A 57 3.74 -5.64 10.53
N MET A 58 3.39 -4.97 9.44
CA MET A 58 2.12 -4.27 9.31
C MET A 58 1.03 -5.24 8.85
N GLU A 59 -0.23 -4.84 9.00
CA GLU A 59 -1.39 -5.57 8.47
C GLU A 59 -1.91 -4.89 7.19
N PRO A 60 -1.33 -5.15 6.00
CA PRO A 60 -1.74 -4.49 4.76
C PRO A 60 -3.09 -4.94 4.22
N GLY A 61 -3.71 -5.95 4.82
CA GLY A 61 -4.93 -6.56 4.28
C GLY A 61 -4.69 -7.35 2.99
N GLN A 62 -5.80 -7.75 2.36
CA GLN A 62 -5.79 -8.58 1.16
C GLN A 62 -5.92 -7.72 -0.11
N LEU A 63 -5.01 -7.92 -1.06
CA LEU A 63 -4.99 -7.24 -2.35
C LEU A 63 -5.89 -7.89 -3.42
N TYR A 64 -6.56 -9.00 -3.10
CA TYR A 64 -7.30 -9.82 -4.09
C TYR A 64 -8.40 -9.05 -4.83
N GLU A 65 -8.89 -7.96 -4.28
CA GLU A 65 -9.92 -7.12 -4.89
C GLU A 65 -9.36 -6.02 -5.81
N LEU A 66 -8.04 -5.80 -5.81
CA LEU A 66 -7.38 -4.67 -6.49
C LEU A 66 -6.73 -5.03 -7.84
N GLY A 67 -6.92 -6.25 -8.33
CA GLY A 67 -6.59 -6.67 -9.69
C GLY A 67 -5.64 -7.86 -9.77
N ALA A 68 -6.15 -8.96 -10.33
CA ALA A 68 -5.38 -9.91 -11.13
C ALA A 68 -5.33 -9.43 -12.59
#